data_AF-A0A2T9X5Q1-F1
#
_entry.id   AF-A0A2T9X5Q1-F1
#
_cell.length_a   1.000
_cell.length_b   1.000
_cell.length_c   1.000
_cell.angle_alpha   90.00
_cell.angle_beta   90.00
_cell.angle_gamma   90.00
#
_symmetry.space_group_name_H-M   'P 1'
#
loop_
_entity.id
_entity.type
_entity.pdbx_description
1 polymer ?
#
loop_
_entity_poly.entity_id
_entity_poly.type
_entity_poly.pdbx_seq_one_letter_code
_entity_poly.pdbx_strand_id
1 'polypeptide(L)'
;MTETEVEELLTKIMSSKISEKDLQELQMIYSNDKNFWNKISVSIDLRLRSKKAKISSKVDNLIYLYDSSGKVIGIVIIYNENEPLKINEIFKFLEIAKSSNVDAYLAIIDKYGDITYYSLSEVSLSKG
;
A
#
# COMPACT_ATOMS: atom_id res chain seq x y z
N MET A 1 15.03 7.40 9.06
CA MET A 1 13.72 7.43 9.71
C MET A 1 13.13 6.02 9.68
N THR A 2 12.60 5.55 10.79
CA THR A 2 12.02 4.23 11.02
C THR A 2 10.56 4.18 10.53
N GLU A 3 10.02 2.98 10.31
CA GLU A 3 8.59 2.79 10.00
C GLU A 3 7.68 3.47 11.03
N THR A 4 8.09 3.52 12.29
CA THR A 4 7.36 4.17 13.40
C THR A 4 7.12 5.66 13.17
N GLU A 5 8.13 6.39 12.70
CA GLU A 5 8.05 7.83 12.50
C GLU A 5 7.12 8.19 11.32
N VAL A 6 7.05 7.33 10.28
CA VAL A 6 6.09 7.48 9.16
C VAL A 6 4.66 7.26 9.66
N GLU A 7 4.45 6.28 10.53
CA GLU A 7 3.15 5.97 11.13
C GLU A 7 2.62 7.12 12.00
N GLU A 8 3.50 7.78 12.76
CA GLU A 8 3.15 8.97 13.54
C GLU A 8 2.71 10.13 12.65
N LEU A 9 3.44 10.39 11.55
CA LEU A 9 3.09 11.43 10.58
C LEU A 9 1.75 11.15 9.90
N LEU A 10 1.50 9.89 9.49
CA LEU A 10 0.20 9.48 8.95
C LEU A 10 -0.94 9.72 9.94
N THR A 11 -0.71 9.47 11.22
CA THR A 11 -1.71 9.72 12.28
C THR A 11 -2.01 11.22 12.43
N LYS A 12 -0.99 12.09 12.29
CA LYS A 12 -1.18 13.56 12.27
C LYS A 12 -2.00 14.01 11.06
N ILE A 13 -1.75 13.44 9.87
CA ILE A 13 -2.54 13.71 8.66
C ILE A 13 -4.02 13.39 8.91
N MET A 14 -4.28 12.17 9.37
CA MET A 14 -5.63 11.65 9.60
C MET A 14 -6.42 12.44 10.65
N SER A 15 -5.74 13.05 11.62
CA SER A 15 -6.36 13.86 12.67
C SER A 15 -6.49 15.35 12.31
N SER A 16 -6.17 15.72 11.06
CA SER A 16 -6.13 17.12 10.59
C SER A 16 -5.21 18.03 11.43
N LYS A 17 -4.23 17.44 12.13
CA LYS A 17 -3.24 18.13 12.96
C LYS A 17 -1.88 18.21 12.25
N ILE A 18 -1.90 18.21 10.92
CA ILE A 18 -0.68 18.26 10.13
C ILE A 18 -0.21 19.71 9.94
N SER A 19 1.09 19.94 10.13
CA SER A 19 1.77 21.18 9.78
C SER A 19 2.49 21.05 8.43
N GLU A 20 2.82 22.19 7.83
CA GLU A 20 3.66 22.22 6.62
C GLU A 20 5.03 21.56 6.83
N LYS A 21 5.58 21.67 8.04
CA LYS A 21 6.83 21.02 8.43
C LYS A 21 6.71 19.49 8.38
N ASP A 22 5.61 18.93 8.87
CA ASP A 22 5.38 17.47 8.82
C ASP A 22 5.29 16.97 7.36
N LEU A 23 4.71 17.76 6.45
CA LEU A 23 4.66 17.45 5.01
C LEU A 23 6.06 17.49 4.38
N GLN A 24 6.88 18.48 4.74
CA GLN A 24 8.27 18.58 4.28
C GLN A 24 9.12 17.41 4.80
N GLU A 25 8.94 17.01 6.06
CA GLU A 25 9.60 15.83 6.64
C GLU A 25 9.23 14.57 5.85
N LEU A 26 7.93 14.34 5.63
CA LEU A 26 7.39 13.28 4.78
C LEU A 26 8.03 13.25 3.38
N GLN A 27 8.08 14.40 2.71
CA GLN A 27 8.66 14.53 1.38
C GLN A 27 10.17 14.27 1.37
N MET A 28 10.91 14.64 2.42
CA MET A 28 12.34 14.35 2.51
C MET A 28 12.63 12.85 2.63
N ILE A 29 11.87 12.13 3.46
CA ILE A 29 12.04 10.67 3.66
C ILE A 29 11.85 9.91 2.35
N TYR A 30 10.87 10.33 1.56
CA TYR A 30 10.47 9.68 0.32
C TYR A 30 10.86 10.49 -0.91
N SER A 31 11.85 11.37 -0.80
CA SER A 31 12.27 12.29 -1.88
C SER A 31 12.68 11.58 -3.17
N ASN A 32 13.19 10.35 -3.06
CA ASN A 32 13.60 9.52 -4.20
C ASN A 32 12.50 8.55 -4.68
N ASP A 33 11.34 8.57 -4.06
CA ASP A 33 10.25 7.63 -4.32
C ASP A 33 9.18 8.30 -5.18
N LYS A 34 9.22 8.02 -6.49
CA LYS A 34 8.27 8.56 -7.47
C LYS A 34 6.80 8.23 -7.14
N ASN A 35 6.55 7.19 -6.35
CA ASN A 35 5.22 6.73 -5.97
C ASN A 35 4.86 7.09 -4.53
N PHE A 36 5.61 8.00 -3.92
CA PHE A 36 5.41 8.42 -2.54
C PHE A 36 3.95 8.83 -2.26
N TRP A 37 3.43 9.78 -3.05
CA TRP A 37 2.07 10.28 -2.88
C TRP A 37 1.02 9.19 -3.03
N ASN A 38 1.23 8.27 -3.97
CA ASN A 38 0.33 7.13 -4.16
C ASN A 38 0.31 6.20 -2.93
N LYS A 39 1.48 5.93 -2.34
CA LYS A 39 1.61 5.17 -1.09
C LYS A 39 0.87 5.83 0.07
N ILE A 40 1.01 7.14 0.22
CA ILE A 40 0.33 7.91 1.27
C ILE A 40 -1.18 7.89 1.05
N SER A 41 -1.66 8.17 -0.17
CA SER A 41 -3.09 8.20 -0.49
C SER A 41 -3.76 6.85 -0.22
N VAL A 42 -3.16 5.74 -0.65
CA VAL A 42 -3.70 4.39 -0.38
C VAL A 42 -3.69 4.06 1.11
N SER A 43 -2.62 4.43 1.83
CA SER A 43 -2.54 4.20 3.28
C SER A 43 -3.65 4.97 4.04
N ILE A 44 -3.91 6.21 3.64
CA ILE A 44 -4.96 7.06 4.21
C ILE A 44 -6.35 6.48 3.90
N ASP A 45 -6.66 6.14 2.65
CA ASP A 45 -7.96 5.57 2.28
C ASP A 45 -8.25 4.26 3.05
N LEU A 46 -7.27 3.37 3.14
CA LEU A 46 -7.40 2.13 3.92
C LEU A 46 -7.69 2.41 5.41
N ARG A 47 -7.01 3.39 6.02
CA ARG A 47 -7.23 3.78 7.42
C ARG A 47 -8.59 4.43 7.64
N LEU A 48 -9.04 5.28 6.71
CA LEU A 48 -10.38 5.86 6.74
C LEU A 48 -11.46 4.76 6.72
N ARG A 49 -11.18 3.64 6.04
CA ARG A 49 -12.01 2.43 6.04
C ARG A 49 -11.75 1.49 7.23
N SER A 50 -11.12 2.00 8.30
CA SER A 50 -10.79 1.28 9.53
C SER A 50 -9.89 0.04 9.33
N LYS A 51 -9.08 0.02 8.26
CA LYS A 51 -8.06 -1.02 8.06
C LYS A 51 -6.75 -0.59 8.74
N LYS A 52 -6.07 -1.55 9.38
CA LYS A 52 -4.70 -1.34 9.84
C LYS A 52 -3.74 -1.63 8.68
N ALA A 53 -3.16 -0.58 8.12
CA ALA A 53 -2.33 -0.65 6.92
C ALA A 53 -0.96 -0.02 7.17
N LYS A 54 0.15 -0.68 6.83
CA LYS A 54 1.50 -0.11 6.94
C LYS A 54 2.24 -0.15 5.61
N ILE A 55 2.89 0.94 5.24
CA ILE A 55 3.73 1.01 4.05
C ILE A 55 4.97 0.15 4.28
N SER A 56 5.29 -0.73 3.34
CA SER A 56 6.48 -1.57 3.39
C SER A 56 7.75 -0.73 3.22
N SER A 57 8.72 -0.89 4.12
CA SER A 57 10.06 -0.30 3.98
C SER A 57 10.99 -1.10 3.07
N LYS A 58 10.64 -2.35 2.75
CA LYS A 58 11.51 -3.32 2.05
C LYS A 58 11.11 -3.61 0.62
N VAL A 59 9.83 -3.40 0.30
CA VAL A 59 9.24 -3.74 -0.99
C VAL A 59 8.52 -2.52 -1.51
N ASP A 60 8.97 -2.02 -2.66
CA ASP A 60 8.36 -0.86 -3.28
C ASP A 60 6.90 -1.11 -3.63
N ASN A 61 6.10 -0.05 -3.52
CA ASN A 61 4.67 -0.03 -3.87
C ASN A 61 3.84 -1.10 -3.15
N LEU A 62 4.24 -1.51 -1.94
CA LEU A 62 3.52 -2.51 -1.16
C LEU A 62 3.08 -1.93 0.19
N ILE A 63 1.83 -2.23 0.57
CA ILE A 63 1.27 -1.97 1.89
C ILE A 63 0.85 -3.30 2.51
N TYR A 64 1.22 -3.53 3.77
CA TYR A 64 0.76 -4.66 4.56
C TYR A 64 -0.55 -4.33 5.28
N LEU A 65 -1.52 -5.24 5.24
CA LEU A 65 -2.74 -5.19 6.03
C LEU A 65 -2.62 -6.08 7.25
N TYR A 66 -3.10 -5.58 8.38
CA TYR A 66 -3.05 -6.27 9.67
C TYR A 66 -4.45 -6.47 10.25
N ASP A 67 -4.63 -7.56 10.97
CA ASP A 67 -5.81 -7.77 11.80
C ASP A 67 -5.69 -7.04 13.16
N SER A 68 -6.70 -7.24 14.01
CA SER A 68 -6.73 -6.67 15.36
C SER A 68 -5.55 -7.15 16.22
N SER A 69 -5.09 -8.39 16.03
CA SER A 69 -3.97 -9.02 16.76
C SER A 69 -2.58 -8.57 16.29
N GLY A 70 -2.50 -7.86 15.17
CA GLY A 70 -1.23 -7.43 14.57
C GLY A 70 -0.60 -8.47 13.66
N LYS A 71 -1.35 -9.51 13.28
CA LYS A 71 -0.93 -10.47 12.25
C LYS A 71 -1.16 -9.87 10.86
N VAL A 72 -0.21 -10.07 9.94
CA VAL A 72 -0.40 -9.71 8.53
C VAL A 72 -1.46 -10.63 7.93
N ILE A 73 -2.49 -10.05 7.33
CA ILE A 73 -3.61 -10.76 6.69
C ILE A 73 -3.72 -10.49 5.20
N GLY A 74 -3.03 -9.47 4.70
CA GLY A 74 -3.03 -9.17 3.27
C GLY A 74 -1.92 -8.23 2.86
N ILE A 75 -1.71 -8.15 1.56
CA ILE A 75 -0.85 -7.17 0.91
C ILE A 75 -1.65 -6.38 -0.13
N VAL A 76 -1.37 -5.08 -0.22
CA VAL A 76 -1.95 -4.19 -1.23
C VAL A 76 -0.80 -3.67 -2.09
N ILE A 77 -0.86 -3.97 -3.37
CA ILE A 77 0.11 -3.55 -4.38
C ILE A 77 -0.41 -2.27 -5.00
N ILE A 78 0.46 -1.28 -5.15
CA ILE A 78 0.07 0.05 -5.60
C ILE A 78 0.48 0.26 -7.05
N TYR A 79 -0.48 0.70 -7.85
CA TYR A 79 -0.28 0.95 -9.27
C TYR A 79 -0.87 2.29 -9.69
N ASN A 80 -0.13 3.03 -10.53
CA ASN A 80 -0.61 4.28 -11.13
C ASN A 80 -1.19 3.96 -12.50
N GLU A 81 -2.43 4.39 -12.76
CA GLU A 81 -3.12 4.15 -14.05
C GLU A 81 -2.30 4.64 -15.26
N ASN A 82 -1.48 5.68 -15.07
CA ASN A 82 -0.67 6.27 -16.13
C ASN A 82 0.62 5.49 -16.42
N GLU A 83 0.93 4.43 -15.66
CA GLU A 83 2.09 3.57 -15.89
C GLU A 83 1.67 2.24 -16.56
N PRO A 84 2.54 1.58 -17.35
CA PRO A 84 2.23 0.29 -17.97
C PRO A 84 2.40 -0.89 -17.00
N LEU A 85 1.30 -1.59 -16.67
CA LEU A 85 1.30 -2.69 -15.70
C LEU A 85 2.07 -3.90 -16.24
N LYS A 86 3.17 -4.24 -15.57
CA LYS A 86 3.98 -5.41 -15.93
C LYS A 86 3.38 -6.65 -15.28
N ILE A 87 2.83 -7.56 -16.09
CA ILE A 87 2.24 -8.83 -15.61
C ILE A 87 3.20 -9.63 -14.72
N ASN A 88 4.49 -9.63 -15.01
CA ASN A 88 5.49 -10.33 -14.19
C ASN A 88 5.58 -9.80 -12.76
N GLU A 89 5.30 -8.50 -12.54
CA GLU A 89 5.24 -7.93 -11.19
C GLU A 89 4.03 -8.45 -10.43
N ILE A 90 2.88 -8.61 -11.09
CA ILE A 90 1.67 -9.22 -10.49
C ILE A 90 1.97 -10.63 -9.99
N PHE A 91 2.61 -11.45 -10.82
CA PHE A 91 2.99 -12.82 -10.43
C PHE A 91 3.93 -12.84 -9.23
N LYS A 92 4.92 -11.95 -9.18
CA LYS A 92 5.83 -11.83 -8.03
C LYS A 92 5.06 -11.55 -6.73
N PHE A 93 4.07 -10.65 -6.76
CA PHE A 93 3.30 -10.36 -5.56
C PHE A 93 2.32 -11.46 -5.18
N LEU A 94 1.71 -12.14 -6.16
CA LEU A 94 0.91 -13.35 -5.92
C LEU A 94 1.74 -14.43 -5.23
N GLU A 95 3.01 -14.62 -5.63
CA GLU A 95 3.93 -15.56 -4.98
C GLU A 95 4.27 -15.14 -3.54
N ILE A 96 4.51 -13.84 -3.29
CA ILE A 96 4.72 -13.30 -1.94
C ILE A 96 3.49 -13.56 -1.05
N ALA A 97 2.30 -13.28 -1.56
CA ALA A 97 1.05 -13.50 -0.84
C ALA A 97 0.82 -14.98 -0.52
N LYS A 98 1.02 -15.85 -1.52
CA LYS A 98 0.91 -17.32 -1.39
C LYS A 98 1.90 -17.88 -0.38
N SER A 99 3.17 -17.51 -0.47
CA SER A 99 4.22 -17.97 0.46
C SER A 99 3.99 -17.51 1.89
N SER A 100 3.33 -16.36 2.07
CA SER A 100 2.98 -15.80 3.38
C SER A 100 1.59 -16.23 3.87
N ASN A 101 0.83 -16.96 3.04
CA ASN A 101 -0.57 -17.35 3.29
C ASN A 101 -1.45 -16.14 3.70
N VAL A 102 -1.38 -15.08 2.90
CA VAL A 102 -2.15 -13.83 3.06
C VAL A 102 -2.86 -13.46 1.75
N ASP A 103 -3.87 -12.61 1.84
CA ASP A 103 -4.59 -12.14 0.66
C ASP A 103 -3.75 -11.15 -0.17
N ALA A 104 -3.97 -11.14 -1.49
CA ALA A 104 -3.38 -10.14 -2.39
C ALA A 104 -4.45 -9.20 -2.96
N TYR A 105 -4.13 -7.91 -2.95
CA TYR A 105 -4.97 -6.87 -3.51
C TYR A 105 -4.15 -5.95 -4.41
N LEU A 106 -4.78 -5.42 -5.47
CA LEU A 106 -4.23 -4.38 -6.33
C LEU A 106 -5.01 -3.09 -6.13
N ALA A 107 -4.33 -2.02 -5.74
CA ALA A 107 -4.85 -0.67 -5.70
C ALA A 107 -4.38 0.09 -6.94
N ILE A 108 -5.32 0.51 -7.78
CA ILE A 108 -5.06 1.37 -8.94
C ILE A 108 -5.48 2.79 -8.57
N ILE A 109 -4.56 3.74 -8.68
CA ILE A 109 -4.82 5.18 -8.50
C ILE A 109 -4.89 5.85 -9.87
N ASP A 110 -5.96 6.60 -10.11
CA ASP A 110 -6.12 7.40 -11.32
C ASP A 110 -5.42 8.77 -11.22
N LYS A 111 -5.50 9.59 -12.27
CA LYS A 111 -4.89 10.93 -12.29
C LYS A 111 -5.53 11.95 -11.32
N TYR A 112 -6.73 11.67 -10.81
CA TYR A 112 -7.45 12.53 -9.87
C TYR A 112 -7.25 12.10 -8.42
N GLY A 113 -6.62 10.94 -8.18
CA GLY A 113 -6.39 10.38 -6.86
C GLY A 113 -7.49 9.43 -6.41
N ASP A 114 -8.43 9.08 -7.28
CA ASP A 114 -9.43 8.06 -6.99
C ASP A 114 -8.76 6.67 -6.98
N ILE A 115 -9.13 5.85 -6.00
CA ILE A 115 -8.48 4.56 -5.72
C ILE A 115 -9.49 3.43 -5.92
N THR A 116 -9.15 2.50 -6.82
CA THR A 116 -9.94 1.27 -7.04
C THR A 116 -9.16 0.04 -6.58
N TYR A 117 -9.81 -0.85 -5.83
CA TYR A 117 -9.20 -2.06 -5.28
C TYR A 117 -9.72 -3.31 -5.98
N TYR A 118 -8.80 -4.20 -6.37
CA TYR A 118 -9.10 -5.52 -6.95
C TYR A 118 -8.51 -6.61 -6.07
N SER A 119 -9.26 -7.69 -5.83
CA SER A 119 -8.70 -8.91 -5.25
C SER A 119 -7.95 -9.70 -6.32
N LEU A 120 -6.78 -10.21 -5.96
CA LEU A 120 -5.95 -11.04 -6.82
C LEU A 120 -5.81 -12.44 -6.22
N SER A 121 -6.03 -13.46 -7.03
CA SER A 121 -5.88 -14.86 -6.61
C SER A 121 -5.39 -15.73 -7.77
N GLU A 122 -4.49 -16.67 -7.47
CA GLU A 122 -4.11 -17.73 -8.41
C GLU A 122 -5.20 -18.81 -8.41
N VAL A 123 -5.73 -19.14 -9.59
CA VAL A 123 -6.72 -20.21 -9.77
C VAL A 123 -6.11 -21.31 -10.62
N SER A 124 -6.04 -22.53 -10.09
CA SER A 124 -5.64 -23.71 -10.86
C SER A 124 -6.89 -24.39 -11.41
N LEU A 125 -6.98 -24.45 -12.74
CA LEU A 125 -8.06 -25.17 -13.42
C LEU A 125 -7.60 -26.60 -13.69
N SER A 126 -7.90 -27.52 -12.77
CA SER A 126 -7.79 -28.96 -13.06
C SER A 126 -8.99 -29.38 -13.90
N LYS A 127 -8.75 -29.99 -15.07
CA LYS A 127 -9.82 -30.68 -15.81
C LYS A 127 -10.31 -31.86 -14.96
N GLY A 128 -11.60 -31.83 -14.62
CA GLY A 128 -12.32 -33.03 -14.18
C GLY A 128 -12.61 -33.96 -15.34
#